data_AF-A0A6A7BQW5-F1
#
_entry.id   AF-A0A6A7BQW5-F1
#
_cell.length_a   1.000
_cell.length_b   1.000
_cell.length_c   1.000
_cell.angle_alpha   90.00
_cell.angle_beta   90.00
_cell.angle_gamma   90.00
#
_symmetry.space_group_name_H-M   'P 1'
#
loop_
_entity.id
_entity.type
_entity.pdbx_description
1 polymer ?
#
loop_
_entity_poly.entity_id
_entity_poly.type
_entity_poly.pdbx_seq_one_letter_code
_entity_poly.pdbx_strand_id
1 'polypeptide(L)'
;PSAGQSPPRGKISARLIDAFLSTLVDRRKTRDGWKKGSKDAPALAAFTSDWLPAYRKMGVSTFGRTTRGLGTQGQRLLQAQRVFFPVQGEDGHWSLLIVLPQARTIEYLDSRGGRSPELMTIAREWLRGELGARNFIESEWTDLSSQSMRESDAADHGLFVCFNALAASLGRSYTEVNACRMSTARRHLGILILNKSDDAWEL
;
A
#
# COMPACT_ATOMS: atom_id res chain seq x y z
N PRO A 1 4.58 -15.94 -42.73
CA PRO A 1 4.94 -16.02 -41.30
C PRO A 1 5.21 -14.61 -40.73
N SER A 2 4.14 -13.93 -40.34
CA SER A 2 4.20 -12.63 -39.66
C SER A 2 4.32 -12.88 -38.15
N ALA A 3 5.39 -12.36 -37.55
CA ALA A 3 5.68 -12.47 -36.13
C ALA A 3 4.48 -12.02 -35.29
N GLY A 4 4.05 -12.88 -34.37
CA GLY A 4 2.93 -12.64 -33.47
C GLY A 4 3.18 -11.41 -32.60
N GLN A 5 2.46 -10.33 -32.89
CA GLN A 5 2.29 -9.25 -31.92
C GLN A 5 1.54 -9.85 -30.74
N SER A 6 2.22 -9.97 -29.60
CA SER A 6 1.57 -10.29 -28.34
C SER A 6 0.47 -9.24 -28.11
N PRO A 7 -0.74 -9.63 -27.67
CA PRO A 7 -1.80 -8.67 -27.44
C PRO A 7 -1.34 -7.57 -26.47
N PRO A 8 -1.79 -6.32 -26.64
CA PRO A 8 -1.38 -5.21 -25.79
C PRO A 8 -1.65 -5.58 -24.32
N ARG A 9 -0.62 -5.41 -23.49
CA ARG A 9 -0.64 -5.88 -22.11
C ARG A 9 -1.61 -5.00 -21.31
N GLY A 10 -2.76 -5.55 -20.91
CA GLY A 10 -3.79 -4.79 -20.19
C GLY A 10 -3.29 -4.28 -18.84
N LYS A 11 -3.70 -3.07 -18.44
CA LYS A 11 -3.45 -2.54 -17.09
C LYS A 11 -4.12 -3.42 -16.03
N ILE A 12 -3.52 -3.50 -14.85
CA ILE A 12 -4.12 -4.21 -13.72
C ILE A 12 -5.28 -3.38 -13.15
N SER A 13 -6.38 -4.06 -12.81
CA SER A 13 -7.57 -3.42 -12.24
C SER A 13 -7.39 -3.08 -10.76
N ALA A 14 -8.08 -2.04 -10.30
CA ALA A 14 -8.15 -1.66 -8.88
C ALA A 14 -8.47 -2.85 -7.97
N ARG A 15 -9.48 -3.65 -8.36
CA ARG A 15 -9.90 -4.85 -7.61
C ARG A 15 -8.76 -5.84 -7.36
N LEU A 16 -7.85 -6.00 -8.32
CA LEU A 16 -6.75 -6.95 -8.18
C LEU A 16 -5.65 -6.40 -7.25
N ILE A 17 -5.39 -5.09 -7.29
CA ILE A 17 -4.47 -4.41 -6.37
C ILE A 17 -5.01 -4.48 -4.94
N ASP A 18 -6.28 -4.13 -4.75
CA ASP A 18 -6.95 -4.21 -3.45
C ASP A 18 -6.95 -5.64 -2.89
N ALA A 19 -7.27 -6.63 -3.72
CA ALA A 19 -7.24 -8.04 -3.33
C ALA A 19 -5.84 -8.50 -2.91
N PHE A 20 -4.80 -8.07 -3.64
CA PHE A 20 -3.41 -8.37 -3.30
C PHE A 20 -3.03 -7.77 -1.94
N LEU A 21 -3.29 -6.48 -1.73
CA LEU A 21 -2.95 -5.80 -0.47
C LEU A 21 -3.74 -6.37 0.72
N SER A 22 -5.03 -6.71 0.53
CA SER A 22 -5.82 -7.40 1.55
C SER A 22 -5.23 -8.76 1.89
N THR A 23 -4.86 -9.54 0.87
CA THR A 23 -4.26 -10.87 1.06
C THR A 23 -2.95 -10.75 1.83
N LEU A 24 -2.08 -9.81 1.46
CA LEU A 24 -0.82 -9.54 2.16
C LEU A 24 -1.03 -9.23 3.65
N VAL A 25 -1.99 -8.35 3.94
CA VAL A 25 -2.36 -7.97 5.32
C VAL A 25 -2.95 -9.16 6.09
N ASP A 26 -3.86 -9.92 5.49
CA ASP A 26 -4.54 -11.03 6.14
C ASP A 26 -3.57 -12.15 6.48
N ARG A 27 -2.61 -12.46 5.59
CA ARG A 27 -1.53 -13.41 5.89
C ARG A 27 -0.69 -12.97 7.08
N ARG A 28 -0.31 -11.70 7.12
CA ARG A 28 0.44 -11.16 8.25
C ARG A 28 -0.35 -11.27 9.55
N LYS A 29 -1.64 -10.94 9.53
CA LYS A 29 -2.52 -11.09 10.70
C LYS A 29 -2.59 -12.55 11.16
N THR A 30 -2.73 -13.50 10.24
CA THR A 30 -2.73 -14.93 10.56
C THR A 30 -1.42 -15.36 11.21
N ARG A 31 -0.28 -14.97 10.63
CA ARG A 31 1.06 -15.29 11.16
C ARG A 31 1.28 -14.71 12.56
N ASP A 32 0.84 -13.48 12.77
CA ASP A 32 0.97 -12.79 14.05
C ASP A 32 -0.10 -13.24 15.07
N GLY A 33 -1.00 -14.17 14.69
CA GLY A 33 -2.11 -14.63 15.54
C GLY A 33 -3.16 -13.55 15.83
N TRP A 34 -3.19 -12.46 15.07
CA TRP A 34 -4.09 -11.34 15.28
C TRP A 34 -5.55 -11.70 14.92
N LYS A 35 -6.50 -11.28 15.75
CA LYS A 35 -7.93 -11.50 15.54
C LYS A 35 -8.68 -10.17 15.59
N LYS A 36 -9.80 -10.09 14.88
CA LYS A 36 -10.67 -8.91 14.95
C LYS A 36 -11.15 -8.72 16.39
N GLY A 37 -10.96 -7.52 16.92
CA GLY A 37 -11.27 -7.20 18.33
C GLY A 37 -10.08 -7.38 19.29
N SER A 38 -8.91 -7.83 18.80
CA SER A 38 -7.66 -7.74 19.56
C SER A 38 -7.44 -6.34 20.10
N LYS A 39 -6.85 -6.27 21.30
CA LYS A 39 -6.48 -5.00 21.95
C LYS A 39 -5.46 -4.25 21.08
N ASP A 40 -4.46 -4.98 20.60
CA ASP A 40 -3.41 -4.43 19.77
C ASP A 40 -3.85 -4.27 18.30
N ALA A 41 -3.32 -3.24 17.65
CA ALA A 41 -3.49 -3.05 16.22
C ALA A 41 -2.72 -4.15 15.44
N PRO A 42 -3.21 -4.55 14.25
CA PRO A 42 -2.44 -5.46 13.41
C PRO A 42 -1.16 -4.79 12.94
N ALA A 43 -0.09 -5.57 12.77
CA ALA A 43 1.20 -5.04 12.32
C ALA A 43 1.11 -4.39 10.93
N LEU A 44 0.26 -4.93 10.05
CA LEU A 44 -0.03 -4.37 8.73
C LEU A 44 -1.51 -4.07 8.59
N ALA A 45 -1.82 -2.97 7.91
CA ALA A 45 -3.16 -2.62 7.46
C ALA A 45 -3.10 -2.05 6.04
N ALA A 46 -4.20 -2.14 5.29
CA ALA A 46 -4.29 -1.58 3.95
C ALA A 46 -5.67 -0.97 3.73
N PHE A 47 -5.72 0.22 3.14
CA PHE A 47 -6.93 0.80 2.58
C PHE A 47 -7.20 0.20 1.20
N THR A 48 -8.46 0.20 0.78
CA THR A 48 -8.83 -0.04 -0.62
C THR A 48 -8.64 1.24 -1.44
N SER A 49 -8.45 1.13 -2.75
CA SER A 49 -8.16 2.26 -3.63
C SER A 49 -9.23 3.37 -3.65
N ASP A 50 -10.44 3.07 -3.17
CA ASP A 50 -11.54 4.03 -3.07
C ASP A 50 -11.32 5.10 -1.98
N TRP A 51 -10.27 4.97 -1.15
CA TRP A 51 -9.99 5.90 -0.06
C TRP A 51 -9.76 7.35 -0.55
N LEU A 52 -9.01 7.53 -1.64
CA LEU A 52 -8.67 8.87 -2.14
C LEU A 52 -9.88 9.55 -2.79
N PRO A 53 -10.66 8.89 -3.67
CA PRO A 53 -11.95 9.44 -4.13
C PRO A 53 -12.88 9.80 -2.98
N ALA A 54 -12.97 8.96 -1.94
CA ALA A 54 -13.80 9.22 -0.77
C ALA A 54 -13.31 10.45 0.02
N TYR A 55 -11.99 10.58 0.20
CA TYR A 55 -11.37 11.75 0.84
C TYR A 55 -11.64 13.03 0.03
N ARG A 56 -11.46 13.01 -1.29
CA ARG A 56 -11.74 14.18 -2.15
C ARG A 56 -13.20 14.63 -2.05
N LYS A 57 -14.13 13.70 -1.79
CA LYS A 57 -15.56 14.00 -1.65
C LYS A 57 -15.95 14.48 -0.25
N MET A 58 -15.40 13.88 0.81
CA MET A 58 -15.90 14.03 2.19
C MET A 58 -14.83 14.49 3.21
N GLY A 59 -13.61 14.72 2.76
CA GLY A 59 -12.46 15.06 3.58
C GLY A 59 -12.08 13.97 4.58
N VAL A 60 -11.39 14.37 5.65
CA VAL A 60 -10.84 13.50 6.70
C VAL A 60 -11.89 12.60 7.38
N SER A 61 -13.16 12.99 7.38
CA SER A 61 -14.24 12.25 8.04
C SER A 61 -14.40 10.81 7.51
N THR A 62 -14.00 10.56 6.26
CA THR A 62 -14.11 9.24 5.62
C THR A 62 -13.22 8.18 6.29
N PHE A 63 -12.10 8.58 6.91
CA PHE A 63 -11.12 7.63 7.41
C PHE A 63 -11.63 6.85 8.63
N GLY A 64 -12.41 7.51 9.51
CA GLY A 64 -12.74 6.94 10.82
C GLY A 64 -13.51 5.62 10.76
N ARG A 65 -14.37 5.40 9.75
CA ARG A 65 -15.04 4.09 9.58
C ARG A 65 -14.04 3.02 9.14
N THR A 66 -13.19 3.35 8.17
CA THR A 66 -12.21 2.44 7.60
C THR A 66 -11.14 2.07 8.61
N THR A 67 -10.56 3.03 9.32
CA THR A 67 -9.56 2.79 10.37
C THR A 67 -10.08 1.87 11.48
N ARG A 68 -11.36 2.01 11.88
CA ARG A 68 -12.01 1.08 12.82
C ARG A 68 -12.13 -0.33 12.26
N GLY A 69 -12.51 -0.47 10.98
CA GLY A 69 -12.57 -1.75 10.29
C GLY A 69 -11.21 -2.45 10.19
N LEU A 70 -10.15 -1.67 9.99
CA LEU A 70 -8.76 -2.14 9.94
C LEU A 70 -8.16 -2.47 11.31
N GLY A 71 -8.81 -2.03 12.40
CA GLY A 71 -8.33 -2.25 13.75
C GLY A 71 -7.22 -1.27 14.18
N THR A 72 -7.08 -0.14 13.50
CA THR A 72 -5.98 0.82 13.68
C THR A 72 -6.44 2.17 14.24
N GLN A 73 -7.66 2.30 14.78
CA GLN A 73 -8.18 3.62 15.19
C GLN A 73 -7.53 4.16 16.45
N GLY A 74 -7.43 5.49 16.58
CA GLY A 74 -6.96 6.11 17.82
C GLY A 74 -5.48 5.82 18.11
N GLN A 75 -5.12 5.81 19.39
CA GLN A 75 -3.73 5.64 19.85
C GLN A 75 -3.11 4.29 19.46
N ARG A 76 -3.91 3.23 19.28
CA ARG A 76 -3.38 1.94 18.82
C ARG A 76 -2.82 1.98 17.40
N LEU A 77 -3.13 3.03 16.61
CA LEU A 77 -2.48 3.26 15.32
C LEU A 77 -0.96 3.16 15.43
N LEU A 78 -0.38 3.71 16.51
CA LEU A 78 1.07 3.75 16.77
C LEU A 78 1.70 2.35 16.98
N GLN A 79 0.90 1.31 17.15
CA GLN A 79 1.39 -0.08 17.23
C GLN A 79 1.52 -0.74 15.85
N ALA A 80 0.86 -0.19 14.82
CA ALA A 80 0.96 -0.72 13.47
C ALA A 80 2.36 -0.42 12.89
N GLN A 81 2.97 -1.43 12.27
CA GLN A 81 4.26 -1.26 11.59
C GLN A 81 4.07 -0.48 10.30
N ARG A 82 3.04 -0.81 9.50
CA ARG A 82 2.76 -0.15 8.21
C ARG A 82 1.26 -0.11 7.91
N VAL A 83 0.83 1.00 7.32
CA VAL A 83 -0.50 1.19 6.75
C VAL A 83 -0.35 1.59 5.29
N PHE A 84 -0.88 0.76 4.39
CA PHE A 84 -0.78 0.92 2.95
C PHE A 84 -1.99 1.67 2.38
N PHE A 85 -1.71 2.64 1.50
CA PHE A 85 -2.70 3.44 0.80
C PHE A 85 -2.44 3.37 -0.71
N PRO A 86 -3.06 2.43 -1.44
CA PRO A 86 -2.93 2.38 -2.90
C PRO A 86 -3.57 3.63 -3.51
N VAL A 87 -2.85 4.31 -4.39
CA VAL A 87 -3.27 5.60 -4.96
C VAL A 87 -3.49 5.44 -6.45
N GLN A 88 -4.68 5.78 -6.92
CA GLN A 88 -4.95 5.92 -8.35
C GLN A 88 -5.04 7.40 -8.72
N GLY A 89 -4.15 7.86 -9.59
CA GLY A 89 -4.21 9.17 -10.21
C GLY A 89 -5.36 9.29 -11.21
N GLU A 90 -5.71 10.52 -11.59
CA GLU A 90 -6.78 10.79 -12.57
C GLU A 90 -6.45 10.27 -13.97
N ASP A 91 -5.16 10.20 -14.31
CA ASP A 91 -4.63 9.58 -15.53
C ASP A 91 -4.61 8.04 -15.47
N GLY A 92 -5.12 7.47 -14.37
CA GLY A 92 -5.13 6.05 -14.10
C GLY A 92 -3.77 5.48 -13.71
N HIS A 93 -2.77 6.32 -13.38
CA HIS A 93 -1.50 5.89 -12.81
C HIS A 93 -1.67 5.31 -11.40
N TRP A 94 -0.84 4.34 -11.02
CA TRP A 94 -0.86 3.75 -9.68
C TRP A 94 0.43 4.08 -8.94
N SER A 95 0.29 4.54 -7.71
CA SER A 95 1.38 4.76 -6.76
C SER A 95 0.98 4.28 -5.36
N LEU A 96 1.91 4.31 -4.41
CA LEU A 96 1.70 3.78 -3.07
C LEU A 96 2.16 4.78 -2.02
N LEU A 97 1.23 5.22 -1.18
CA LEU A 97 1.53 5.91 0.07
C LEU A 97 1.64 4.86 1.20
N ILE A 98 2.67 4.96 2.02
CA ILE A 98 2.88 4.10 3.18
C ILE A 98 3.11 4.99 4.40
N VAL A 99 2.34 4.73 5.45
CA VAL A 99 2.57 5.33 6.76
C VAL A 99 3.13 4.24 7.67
N LEU A 100 4.17 4.55 8.44
CA LEU A 100 4.80 3.67 9.41
C LEU A 100 4.59 4.23 10.82
N PRO A 101 3.42 4.04 11.44
CA PRO A 101 3.09 4.73 12.68
C PRO A 101 4.05 4.45 13.84
N GLN A 102 4.50 3.20 13.97
CA GLN A 102 5.46 2.83 15.01
C GLN A 102 6.79 3.58 14.88
N ALA A 103 7.25 3.80 13.64
CA ALA A 103 8.47 4.54 13.33
C ALA A 103 8.26 6.07 13.20
N ARG A 104 6.99 6.51 13.13
CA ARG A 104 6.59 7.89 12.82
C ARG A 104 7.19 8.40 11.51
N THR A 105 7.14 7.57 10.49
CA THR A 105 7.62 7.94 9.16
C THR A 105 6.52 7.78 8.12
N ILE A 106 6.61 8.59 7.06
CA ILE A 106 5.70 8.58 5.92
C ILE A 106 6.56 8.44 4.66
N GLU A 107 6.15 7.60 3.73
CA GLU A 107 6.85 7.45 2.45
C GLU A 107 5.86 7.32 1.29
N TYR A 108 6.30 7.75 0.12
CA TYR A 108 5.52 7.70 -1.11
C TYR A 108 6.37 7.09 -2.23
N LEU A 109 5.84 6.03 -2.83
CA LEU A 109 6.51 5.24 -3.84
C LEU A 109 5.76 5.38 -5.17
N ASP A 110 6.46 5.91 -6.15
CA ASP A 110 5.96 6.15 -7.49
C ASP A 110 6.96 5.62 -8.52
N SER A 111 6.56 4.64 -9.31
CA SER A 111 7.40 4.02 -10.34
C SER A 111 7.71 4.95 -11.52
N ARG A 112 7.07 6.12 -11.62
CA ARG A 112 7.49 7.19 -12.55
C ARG A 112 8.56 8.10 -11.96
N GLY A 113 8.83 7.97 -10.66
CA GLY A 113 9.76 8.83 -9.90
C GLY A 113 9.12 10.11 -9.39
N GLY A 114 7.78 10.18 -9.38
CA GLY A 114 7.04 11.31 -8.85
C GLY A 114 7.16 11.47 -7.33
N ARG A 115 6.86 12.66 -6.84
CA ARG A 115 6.64 12.98 -5.43
C ARG A 115 5.25 13.57 -5.29
N SER A 116 4.61 13.42 -4.14
CA SER A 116 3.30 14.01 -3.89
C SER A 116 3.20 14.69 -2.53
N PRO A 117 3.54 15.99 -2.44
CA PRO A 117 3.32 16.80 -1.23
C PRO A 117 1.85 16.83 -0.79
N GLU A 118 0.92 16.72 -1.75
CA GLU A 118 -0.51 16.60 -1.48
C GLU A 118 -0.79 15.35 -0.64
N LEU A 119 -0.34 14.17 -1.08
CA LEU A 119 -0.57 12.92 -0.35
C LEU A 119 0.13 12.91 1.02
N MET A 120 1.29 13.57 1.13
CA MET A 120 1.97 13.76 2.42
C MET A 120 1.13 14.60 3.38
N THR A 121 0.49 15.66 2.87
CA THR A 121 -0.45 16.48 3.65
C THR A 121 -1.67 15.67 4.09
N ILE A 122 -2.28 14.91 3.17
CA ILE A 122 -3.45 14.08 3.47
C ILE A 122 -3.12 13.02 4.52
N ALA A 123 -1.95 12.40 4.45
CA ALA A 123 -1.48 11.44 5.45
C ALA A 123 -1.40 12.07 6.85
N ARG A 124 -0.88 13.30 6.95
CA ARG A 124 -0.79 14.05 8.21
C ARG A 124 -2.17 14.47 8.74
N GLU A 125 -3.08 14.86 7.86
CA GLU A 125 -4.47 15.15 8.25
C GLU A 125 -5.16 13.91 8.82
N TRP A 126 -4.98 12.76 8.18
CA TRP A 126 -5.46 11.48 8.69
C TRP A 126 -4.86 11.14 10.06
N LEU A 127 -3.53 11.25 10.21
CA LEU A 127 -2.84 11.01 11.48
C LEU A 127 -3.34 11.92 12.60
N ARG A 128 -3.48 13.22 12.31
CA ARG A 128 -4.04 14.21 13.25
C ARG A 128 -5.48 13.87 13.63
N GLY A 129 -6.28 13.42 12.67
CA GLY A 129 -7.66 12.98 12.89
C GLY A 129 -7.78 11.74 13.77
N GLU A 130 -6.93 10.73 13.53
CA GLU A 130 -6.95 9.47 14.28
C GLU A 130 -6.35 9.61 15.68
N LEU A 131 -5.18 10.23 15.81
CA LEU A 131 -4.50 10.36 17.10
C LEU A 131 -5.13 11.47 17.97
N GLY A 132 -5.82 12.41 17.34
CA GLY A 132 -6.38 13.61 17.95
C GLY A 132 -5.33 14.72 18.05
N ALA A 133 -5.79 15.98 17.94
CA ALA A 133 -4.92 17.16 17.87
C ALA A 133 -3.95 17.33 19.06
N ARG A 134 -4.26 16.75 20.22
CA ARG A 134 -3.39 16.82 21.41
C ARG A 134 -2.27 15.78 21.42
N ASN A 135 -2.45 14.64 20.75
CA ASN A 135 -1.50 13.53 20.77
C ASN A 135 -0.67 13.44 19.49
N PHE A 136 -1.10 14.12 18.42
CA PHE A 136 -0.34 14.21 17.19
C PHE A 136 0.66 15.37 17.26
N ILE A 137 1.94 15.04 17.39
CA ILE A 137 3.05 15.99 17.41
C ILE A 137 3.73 15.94 16.05
N GLU A 138 3.45 16.93 15.21
CA GLU A 138 3.93 16.99 13.81
C GLU A 138 5.46 16.81 13.68
N SER A 139 6.23 17.40 14.60
CA SER A 139 7.70 17.33 14.59
C SER A 139 8.28 15.94 14.87
N GLU A 140 7.48 15.00 15.37
CA GLU A 140 7.92 13.61 15.53
C GLU A 140 7.83 12.81 14.22
N TRP A 141 7.17 13.35 13.19
CA TRP A 141 6.94 12.65 11.93
C TRP A 141 7.88 13.10 10.84
N THR A 142 8.50 12.13 10.17
CA THR A 142 9.49 12.38 9.11
C THR A 142 9.05 11.78 7.77
N ASP A 143 9.22 12.55 6.70
CA ASP A 143 9.02 12.05 5.33
C ASP A 143 10.30 11.36 4.86
N LEU A 144 10.20 10.09 4.48
CA LEU A 144 11.31 9.34 3.91
C LEU A 144 11.47 9.69 2.43
N SER A 145 12.73 9.74 1.99
CA SER A 145 13.10 9.92 0.59
C SER A 145 13.14 8.60 -0.21
N SER A 146 12.42 7.58 0.25
CA SER A 146 12.30 6.27 -0.40
C SER A 146 11.84 6.41 -1.85
N GLN A 147 12.38 5.58 -2.73
CA GLN A 147 12.01 5.58 -4.15
C GLN A 147 11.70 4.17 -4.62
N SER A 148 10.63 4.06 -5.42
CA SER A 148 10.39 2.87 -6.23
C SER A 148 11.41 2.79 -7.36
N MET A 149 11.67 1.58 -7.83
CA MET A 149 12.30 1.40 -9.13
C MET A 149 11.43 1.96 -10.24
N ARG A 150 12.08 2.41 -11.34
CA ARG A 150 11.40 3.01 -12.47
C ARG A 150 10.68 1.97 -13.32
N GLU A 151 9.44 2.26 -13.69
CA GLU A 151 8.71 1.45 -14.66
C GLU A 151 9.27 1.60 -16.07
N SER A 152 9.18 0.53 -16.85
CA SER A 152 9.44 0.54 -18.30
C SER A 152 8.14 0.52 -19.11
N ASP A 153 7.00 0.24 -18.48
CA ASP A 153 5.69 0.10 -19.12
C ASP A 153 4.56 0.58 -18.19
N ALA A 154 3.69 1.42 -18.72
CA ALA A 154 2.49 1.89 -18.02
C ALA A 154 1.43 0.77 -17.83
N ALA A 155 1.63 -0.44 -18.32
CA ALA A 155 0.81 -1.58 -17.95
C ALA A 155 1.15 -2.12 -16.54
N ASP A 156 2.34 -1.79 -16.02
CA ASP A 156 2.94 -2.44 -14.86
C ASP A 156 2.96 -1.57 -13.60
N HIS A 157 2.59 -0.28 -13.64
CA HIS A 157 2.53 0.59 -12.44
C HIS A 157 1.69 0.00 -11.29
N GLY A 158 0.59 -0.69 -11.61
CA GLY A 158 -0.19 -1.42 -10.60
C GLY A 158 0.55 -2.61 -9.96
N LEU A 159 1.44 -3.28 -10.68
CA LEU A 159 2.32 -4.31 -10.11
C LEU A 159 3.37 -3.68 -9.18
N PHE A 160 3.93 -2.52 -9.55
CA PHE A 160 4.86 -1.82 -8.67
C PHE A 160 4.23 -1.51 -7.31
N VAL A 161 2.96 -1.10 -7.26
CA VAL A 161 2.23 -0.93 -5.98
C VAL A 161 2.23 -2.23 -5.17
N CYS A 162 1.81 -3.34 -5.77
CA CYS A 162 1.76 -4.65 -5.08
C CYS A 162 3.13 -5.08 -4.56
N PHE A 163 4.16 -5.08 -5.42
CA PHE A 163 5.46 -5.60 -5.04
C PHE A 163 6.25 -4.66 -4.13
N ASN A 164 6.05 -3.33 -4.22
CA ASN A 164 6.59 -2.40 -3.23
C ASN A 164 5.94 -2.61 -1.86
N ALA A 165 4.63 -2.86 -1.79
CA ALA A 165 3.98 -3.21 -0.53
C ALA A 165 4.52 -4.52 0.06
N LEU A 166 4.75 -5.53 -0.79
CA LEU A 166 5.37 -6.80 -0.37
C LEU A 166 6.79 -6.57 0.15
N ALA A 167 7.66 -5.87 -0.59
CA ALA A 167 9.02 -5.54 -0.15
C ALA A 167 9.01 -4.80 1.20
N ALA A 168 8.15 -3.76 1.33
CA ALA A 168 7.97 -3.01 2.57
C ALA A 168 7.53 -3.92 3.73
N SER A 169 6.59 -4.83 3.49
CA SER A 169 6.06 -5.74 4.52
C SER A 169 7.11 -6.73 5.05
N LEU A 170 8.09 -7.08 4.21
CA LEU A 170 9.20 -7.98 4.52
C LEU A 170 10.44 -7.22 5.03
N GLY A 171 10.42 -5.88 5.04
CA GLY A 171 11.60 -5.07 5.37
C GLY A 171 12.72 -5.17 4.34
N ARG A 172 12.38 -5.50 3.09
CA ARG A 172 13.30 -5.64 1.96
C ARG A 172 13.45 -4.34 1.16
N SER A 173 14.50 -4.26 0.34
CA SER A 173 14.77 -3.06 -0.45
C SER A 173 13.81 -2.94 -1.65
N TYR A 174 13.36 -1.72 -1.95
CA TYR A 174 12.57 -1.47 -3.17
C TYR A 174 13.34 -1.73 -4.46
N THR A 175 14.67 -1.77 -4.42
CA THR A 175 15.51 -2.13 -5.57
C THR A 175 15.29 -3.57 -6.04
N GLU A 176 14.75 -4.43 -5.18
CA GLU A 176 14.37 -5.81 -5.54
C GLU A 176 13.12 -5.86 -6.43
N VAL A 177 12.33 -4.79 -6.47
CA VAL A 177 11.11 -4.65 -7.30
C VAL A 177 11.50 -4.19 -8.71
N ASN A 178 12.00 -5.12 -9.52
CA ASN A 178 12.57 -4.81 -10.83
C ASN A 178 11.56 -4.96 -11.99
N ALA A 179 11.47 -3.94 -12.86
CA ALA A 179 10.70 -3.91 -14.11
C ALA A 179 10.92 -5.14 -15.02
N CYS A 180 12.15 -5.65 -15.14
CA CYS A 180 12.47 -6.79 -16.01
C CYS A 180 11.79 -8.09 -15.57
N ARG A 181 11.35 -8.17 -14.31
CA ARG A 181 10.66 -9.33 -13.75
C ARG A 181 9.14 -9.21 -13.83
N MET A 182 8.58 -8.12 -14.37
CA MET A 182 7.13 -7.83 -14.28
C MET A 182 6.23 -8.82 -15.04
N SER A 183 6.71 -9.41 -16.13
CA SER A 183 5.99 -10.49 -16.82
C SER A 183 5.81 -11.74 -15.94
N THR A 184 6.85 -12.11 -15.21
CA THR A 184 6.83 -13.17 -14.20
C THR A 184 6.03 -12.76 -12.98
N ALA A 185 6.21 -11.52 -12.51
CA ALA A 185 5.50 -10.94 -11.37
C ALA A 185 3.97 -10.95 -11.58
N ARG A 186 3.51 -10.70 -12.81
CA ARG A 186 2.09 -10.79 -13.18
C ARG A 186 1.53 -12.21 -13.06
N ARG A 187 2.29 -13.23 -13.47
CA ARG A 187 1.91 -14.64 -13.27
C ARG A 187 1.90 -15.00 -11.79
N HIS A 188 2.90 -14.54 -11.05
CA HIS A 188 2.97 -14.73 -9.62
C HIS A 188 1.82 -14.03 -8.89
N LEU A 189 1.38 -12.84 -9.32
CA LEU A 189 0.25 -12.14 -8.68
C LEU A 189 -1.00 -13.02 -8.59
N GLY A 190 -1.34 -13.73 -9.67
CA GLY A 190 -2.46 -14.66 -9.68
C GLY A 190 -2.23 -15.85 -8.73
N ILE A 191 -1.02 -16.42 -8.73
CA ILE A 191 -0.64 -17.50 -7.81
C ILE A 191 -0.70 -17.01 -6.36
N LEU A 192 -0.18 -15.84 -6.05
CA LEU A 192 -0.11 -15.27 -4.72
C LEU A 192 -1.49 -14.98 -4.12
N ILE A 193 -2.44 -14.53 -4.97
CA ILE A 193 -3.83 -14.30 -4.56
C ILE A 193 -4.60 -15.62 -4.41
N LEU A 194 -4.37 -16.60 -5.30
CA LEU A 194 -5.08 -17.88 -5.26
C LEU A 194 -4.49 -18.86 -4.23
N ASN A 195 -3.18 -18.78 -3.99
CA ASN A 195 -2.46 -19.70 -3.14
C ASN A 195 -2.41 -19.17 -1.70
N LYS A 196 -3.06 -19.92 -0.81
CA LYS A 196 -3.14 -19.61 0.61
C LYS A 196 -1.93 -20.12 1.42
N SER A 197 -0.94 -20.80 0.82
CA SER A 197 0.28 -21.27 1.52
C SER A 197 1.35 -20.19 1.68
N ASP A 198 2.07 -20.19 2.82
CA ASP A 198 3.04 -19.13 3.18
C ASP A 198 4.30 -19.15 2.30
N ASP A 199 4.74 -20.35 1.89
CA ASP A 199 5.93 -20.55 1.05
C ASP A 199 5.89 -19.83 -0.30
N ALA A 200 4.70 -19.50 -0.81
CA ALA A 200 4.57 -18.80 -2.09
C ALA A 200 5.06 -17.34 -2.04
N TRP A 201 5.19 -16.76 -0.84
CA TRP A 201 5.50 -15.35 -0.61
C TRP A 201 6.95 -15.09 -0.20
N GLU A 202 7.76 -16.14 -0.07
CA GLU A 202 9.21 -16.04 0.07
C GLU A 202 9.83 -15.91 -1.33
N LEU A 203 10.09 -14.67 -1.76
CA LEU A 203 10.79 -14.35 -3.01
C LEU A 203 12.31 -14.51 -2.90
#